data_AF-A0A922N074-F1
#
_entry.id   AF-A0A922N074-F1
#
_cell.length_a   1.000
_cell.length_b   1.000
_cell.length_c   1.000
_cell.angle_alpha   90.00
_cell.angle_beta   90.00
_cell.angle_gamma   90.00
#
_symmetry.space_group_name_H-M   'P 1'
#
loop_
_entity.id
_entity.type
_entity.pdbx_description
1 polymer ?
#
loop_
_entity_poly.entity_id
_entity_poly.type
_entity_poly.pdbx_seq_one_letter_code
_entity_poly.pdbx_strand_id
1 'polypeptide(L)'
;MKRKAVDLNLEIGEKVYLKNMTKENKLTPNFNPEAHTVTDVHGGDVRVTNDLTGKEYRRNIIHLKRVENNNWKVVNQDENSETNPEVED
;
A
#
# COMPACT_ATOMS: atom_id res chain seq x y z
N MET A 1 -24.65 7.46 10.46
CA MET A 1 -23.25 7.02 10.19
C MET A 1 -22.93 7.35 8.74
N LYS A 2 -22.15 8.41 8.47
CA LYS A 2 -21.74 8.76 7.10
C LYS A 2 -20.53 7.89 6.73
N ARG A 3 -20.56 7.25 5.56
CA ARG A 3 -19.42 6.49 5.03
C ARG A 3 -18.34 7.48 4.62
N LYS A 4 -17.14 7.38 5.19
CA LYS A 4 -15.96 8.20 4.84
C LYS A 4 -15.07 7.45 3.85
N ALA A 5 -15.66 6.96 2.75
CA ALA A 5 -14.86 6.36 1.69
C ALA A 5 -14.18 7.50 0.92
N VAL A 6 -12.85 7.44 0.83
CA VAL A 6 -12.05 8.39 0.05
C VAL A 6 -11.80 7.73 -1.30
N ASP A 7 -12.02 8.47 -2.39
CA ASP A 7 -11.70 7.99 -3.74
C ASP A 7 -10.19 7.85 -3.86
N LEU A 8 -9.73 6.62 -4.01
CA LEU A 8 -8.32 6.29 -4.21
C LEU A 8 -8.17 5.82 -5.64
N ASN A 9 -7.67 6.73 -6.48
CA ASN A 9 -7.31 6.42 -7.84
C ASN A 9 -5.86 5.94 -7.84
N LEU A 10 -5.66 4.70 -8.25
CA LEU A 10 -4.35 4.09 -8.47
C LEU A 10 -4.16 3.95 -9.97
N GLU A 11 -2.99 4.32 -10.47
CA GLU A 11 -2.70 4.28 -11.91
C GLU A 11 -1.78 3.11 -12.28
N ILE A 12 -1.88 2.66 -13.53
CA ILE A 12 -1.00 1.63 -14.08
C ILE A 12 0.43 2.19 -14.15
N GLY A 13 1.40 1.42 -13.68
CA GLY A 13 2.81 1.81 -13.59
C GLY A 13 3.23 2.32 -12.20
N GLU A 14 2.28 2.56 -11.29
CA GLU A 14 2.60 3.00 -9.93
C GLU A 14 3.18 1.88 -9.06
N LYS A 15 3.99 2.26 -8.08
CA LYS A 15 4.56 1.35 -7.09
C LYS A 15 3.68 1.30 -5.85
N VAL A 16 3.41 0.07 -5.38
CA VAL A 16 2.62 -0.20 -4.18
C VAL A 16 3.24 -1.27 -3.31
N TYR A 17 3.01 -1.18 -2.00
CA TYR A 17 3.24 -2.26 -1.05
C TYR A 17 1.96 -3.09 -0.85
N LEU A 18 2.14 -4.39 -0.68
CA LEU A 18 1.06 -5.35 -0.47
C LEU A 18 0.87 -5.65 1.01
N LYS A 19 -0.38 -5.65 1.50
CA LYS A 19 -0.69 -6.12 2.86
C LYS A 19 -0.41 -7.62 2.99
N ASN A 20 0.31 -8.00 4.05
CA ASN A 20 0.52 -9.39 4.43
C ASN A 20 -0.81 -9.97 4.97
N MET A 21 -1.42 -10.86 4.19
CA MET A 21 -2.68 -11.52 4.57
C MET A 21 -2.46 -12.61 5.62
N THR A 22 -1.31 -13.26 5.58
CA THR A 22 -0.87 -14.25 6.56
C THR A 22 0.28 -13.65 7.35
N LYS A 23 0.15 -13.63 8.68
CA LYS A 23 1.24 -13.23 9.58
C LYS A 23 1.84 -14.48 10.18
N GLU A 24 3.12 -14.70 9.95
CA GLU A 24 3.84 -15.85 10.53
C GLU A 24 4.06 -15.65 12.03
N ASN A 25 4.28 -14.40 12.47
CA ASN A 25 4.45 -14.05 13.88
C ASN A 25 3.89 -12.65 14.20
N LYS A 26 3.81 -12.33 15.50
CA LYS A 26 3.28 -11.03 15.98
C LYS A 26 4.12 -9.82 15.60
N LEU A 27 5.40 -10.02 15.30
CA LEU A 27 6.34 -8.96 14.91
C LEU A 27 6.38 -8.74 13.39
N THR A 28 5.63 -9.53 12.62
CA THR A 28 5.60 -9.41 11.16
C THR A 28 4.91 -8.11 10.77
N PRO A 29 5.55 -7.25 9.95
CA PRO A 29 4.94 -6.02 9.46
C PRO A 29 3.61 -6.29 8.74
N ASN A 30 2.70 -5.33 8.82
CA ASN A 30 1.40 -5.44 8.15
C ASN A 30 1.51 -5.43 6.62
N PHE A 31 2.56 -4.80 6.07
CA PHE A 31 2.80 -4.70 4.64
C PHE A 31 4.16 -5.29 4.30
N ASN A 32 4.25 -5.94 3.14
CA ASN A 32 5.49 -6.42 2.59
C ASN A 32 6.34 -5.21 2.14
N PRO A 33 7.61 -5.09 2.57
CA PRO A 33 8.50 -4.01 2.15
C PRO A 33 8.90 -4.07 0.67
N GLU A 34 8.60 -5.15 -0.05
CA GLU A 34 8.83 -5.24 -1.48
C GLU A 34 7.79 -4.42 -2.26
N ALA A 35 8.28 -3.49 -3.08
CA ALA A 35 7.45 -2.71 -3.98
C ALA A 35 7.02 -3.55 -5.19
N HIS A 36 5.76 -3.38 -5.59
CA HIS A 36 5.16 -4.05 -6.74
C HIS A 36 4.59 -3.00 -7.69
N THR A 37 4.64 -3.27 -8.99
CA THR A 37 4.14 -2.38 -10.04
C THR A 37 2.69 -2.73 -10.36
N VAL A 38 1.82 -1.74 -10.39
CA VAL A 38 0.43 -1.90 -10.82
C VAL A 38 0.41 -2.15 -12.33
N THR A 39 -0.22 -3.26 -12.74
CA THR A 39 -0.32 -3.64 -14.16
C THR A 39 -1.73 -3.50 -14.71
N ASP A 40 -2.75 -3.59 -13.85
CA ASP A 40 -4.15 -3.45 -14.24
C ASP A 40 -5.00 -2.99 -13.05
N VAL A 41 -6.03 -2.19 -13.32
CA VAL A 41 -6.93 -1.62 -12.31
C VAL A 41 -8.37 -1.75 -12.80
N HIS A 42 -9.17 -2.51 -12.06
CA HIS A 42 -10.58 -2.71 -12.33
C HIS A 42 -11.42 -2.34 -11.10
N GLY A 43 -11.70 -1.04 -10.97
CA GLY A 43 -12.36 -0.50 -9.78
C GLY A 43 -11.54 -0.75 -8.52
N GLY A 44 -12.09 -1.51 -7.58
CA GLY A 44 -11.39 -1.86 -6.34
C GLY A 44 -10.46 -3.07 -6.46
N ASP A 45 -10.44 -3.78 -7.60
CA ASP A 45 -9.61 -4.94 -7.85
C ASP A 45 -8.40 -4.58 -8.70
N VAL A 46 -7.21 -4.90 -8.22
CA VAL A 46 -5.94 -4.42 -8.78
C VAL A 46 -5.00 -5.60 -8.98
N ARG A 47 -4.35 -5.64 -10.14
CA ARG A 47 -3.25 -6.56 -10.42
C ARG A 47 -1.93 -5.83 -10.27
N VAL A 48 -1.01 -6.48 -9.56
CA VAL A 48 0.33 -5.96 -9.32
C VAL A 48 1.36 -7.03 -9.61
N THR A 49 2.52 -6.63 -10.12
CA THR A 49 3.62 -7.53 -10.44
C THR A 49 4.85 -7.15 -9.65
N ASN A 50 5.56 -8.14 -9.14
CA ASN A 50 6.85 -7.95 -8.49
C ASN A 50 7.94 -7.88 -9.56
N ASP A 51 8.70 -6.79 -9.62
CA ASP A 51 9.70 -6.61 -10.67
C ASP A 51 10.92 -7.53 -10.50
N LEU A 52 11.20 -7.99 -9.27
CA LEU A 52 12.33 -8.85 -8.96
C LEU A 52 12.03 -10.33 -9.24
N THR A 53 10.83 -10.77 -8.88
CA THR A 53 10.43 -12.19 -8.99
C THR A 53 9.55 -12.49 -10.21
N GLY A 54 9.04 -11.46 -10.88
CA GLY A 54 8.10 -11.58 -12.00
C GLY A 54 6.73 -12.13 -11.61
N LYS A 55 6.44 -12.29 -10.31
CA LYS A 55 5.17 -12.83 -9.83
C LYS A 55 4.06 -11.79 -9.88
N GLU A 56 2.91 -12.20 -10.41
CA GLU A 56 1.69 -11.39 -10.43
C GLU A 56 0.78 -11.74 -9.25
N TYR A 57 0.17 -10.71 -8.66
CA TYR A 57 -0.77 -10.81 -7.56
C TYR A 57 -2.03 -10.00 -7.85
N ARG A 58 -3.17 -10.55 -7.44
CA ARG A 58 -4.46 -9.86 -7.46
C ARG A 58 -4.87 -9.46 -6.04
N ARG A 59 -5.17 -8.18 -5.82
CA ARG A 59 -5.56 -7.63 -4.52
C ARG A 59 -6.60 -6.55 -4.65
N ASN A 60 -7.38 -6.40 -3.59
CA ASN A 60 -8.23 -5.23 -3.43
C ASN A 60 -7.38 -4.00 -3.09
N ILE A 61 -7.77 -2.84 -3.61
CA ILE A 61 -7.11 -1.55 -3.37
C ILE A 61 -6.94 -1.22 -1.87
N ILE A 62 -7.85 -1.66 -1.00
CA ILE A 62 -7.74 -1.48 0.46
C ILE A 62 -6.55 -2.23 1.10
N HIS A 63 -5.98 -3.19 0.39
CA HIS A 63 -4.81 -3.96 0.80
C HIS A 63 -3.52 -3.45 0.17
N LEU A 64 -3.59 -2.34 -0.57
CA LEU A 64 -2.46 -1.71 -1.21
C LEU A 64 -2.09 -0.43 -0.48
N LYS A 65 -0.85 -0.01 -0.68
CA LYS A 65 -0.29 1.20 -0.10
C LYS A 65 0.66 1.83 -1.09
N ARG A 66 0.35 3.03 -1.57
CA ARG A 66 1.11 3.71 -2.62
C ARG A 66 2.46 4.18 -2.08
N VAL A 67 3.49 4.03 -2.92
CA VAL A 67 4.83 4.55 -2.68
C VAL A 67 4.91 5.93 -3.32
N GLU A 68 5.09 6.99 -2.53
CA GLU A 68 5.23 8.38 -3.01
C GLU A 68 6.56 8.98 -2.54
N ASN A 69 7.50 9.26 -3.46
CA ASN A 69 8.70 10.07 -3.18
C ASN A 69 9.43 9.70 -1.88
N ASN A 70 9.93 8.46 -1.78
CA ASN A 70 10.63 7.91 -0.61
C ASN A 70 9.82 7.84 0.69
N ASN A 71 8.55 8.26 0.68
CA ASN A 71 7.60 8.12 1.77
C ASN A 71 6.46 7.20 1.32
N TRP A 72 5.92 6.39 2.22
CA TRP A 72 4.73 5.62 1.91
C TRP A 72 3.52 6.35 2.47
N LYS A 73 2.40 6.35 1.74
CA LYS A 73 1.12 6.78 2.28
C LYS A 73 0.14 5.62 2.20
N VAL A 74 -0.52 5.35 3.32
CA VAL A 74 -1.63 4.40 3.33
C VAL A 74 -2.74 5.00 2.48
N VAL A 75 -3.06 4.28 1.41
CA VAL A 75 -4.27 4.44 0.60
C VAL A 75 -5.43 4.22 1.58
N ASN A 76 -5.99 5.32 2.14
CA ASN A 76 -7.05 5.45 3.18
C ASN A 76 -6.68 6.13 4.54
N GLN A 77 -5.61 6.91 4.66
CA GLN A 77 -5.42 7.75 5.88
C GLN A 77 -5.52 9.25 5.57
N ASP A 78 -6.73 9.79 5.78
CA ASP A 78 -6.87 11.21 6.14
C ASP A 78 -6.60 11.35 7.64
N GLU A 79 -5.59 12.16 7.95
CA GLU A 79 -5.36 12.91 9.19
C GLU A 79 -5.24 12.12 10.52
N ASN A 80 -4.06 11.51 10.73
CA ASN A 80 -3.38 11.65 12.01
C ASN A 80 -1.87 11.44 11.79
N SER A 81 -1.19 12.46 11.27
CA SER A 81 0.26 12.53 11.35
C SER A 81 0.62 12.80 12.81
N GLU A 82 0.83 11.74 13.57
CA GLU A 82 1.70 11.80 14.75
C GLU A 82 3.05 12.31 14.26
N THR A 83 3.30 13.59 14.54
CA THR A 83 4.62 14.21 14.45
C THR A 83 5.58 13.37 15.28
N ASN A 84 6.49 12.67 14.62
CA ASN A 84 7.62 12.05 15.29
C ASN A 84 8.57 13.21 15.66
N PRO A 85 8.81 13.53 16.94
CA PRO A 85 9.80 14.55 17.27
C PRO A 85 11.19 14.01 16.92
N GLU A 86 11.89 14.73 16.03
CA GLU A 86 13.34 14.65 15.92
C GLU A 86 13.94 14.87 17.32
N VAL A 87 14.68 13.87 17.81
CA VAL A 87 15.62 14.03 18.90
C VAL A 87 16.98 14.36 18.27
N GLU A 88 17.36 15.63 18.34
CA GLU A 88 18.76 16.05 18.18
C GLU A 88 19.46 15.96 19.55
N ASP A 89 20.71 15.50 19.54
CA ASP A 89 21.62 15.24 20.69
C ASP A 89 21.92 16.45 21.59
#